data_AF-A0A6N7UWV7-F1
#
_entry.id   AF-A0A6N7UWV7-F1
#
_cell.length_a   1.000
_cell.length_b   1.000
_cell.length_c   1.000
_cell.angle_alpha   90.00
_cell.angle_beta   90.00
_cell.angle_gamma   90.00
#
_symmetry.space_group_name_H-M   'P 1'
#
loop_
_entity.id
_entity.type
_entity.pdbx_description
1 polymer ?
#
loop_
_entity_poly.entity_id
_entity_poly.type
_entity_poly.pdbx_seq_one_letter_code
_entity_poly.pdbx_strand_id
1 'polypeptide(L)'
;MSAQKGQDSVSVGRSGVTVVPAAGTEAAADFSVTECPGGPLLVRGEFEVQDADGAAIPKNRETVALCRCSGSRIKPWCDGTHKLLRGASEN
;
A
#
# COMPACT_ATOMS: atom_id res chain seq x y z
N MET A 1 -15.62 -8.12 1.81
CA MET A 1 -14.32 -7.43 1.93
C MET A 1 -13.23 -8.45 1.66
N SER A 2 -12.55 -8.37 0.51
CA SER A 2 -11.48 -9.31 0.18
C SER A 2 -10.20 -8.84 0.85
N ALA A 3 -9.86 -9.44 1.99
CA ALA A 3 -8.52 -9.35 2.54
C ALA A 3 -7.71 -10.49 1.91
N GLN A 4 -6.89 -10.19 0.91
CA GLN A 4 -5.95 -11.19 0.40
C GLN A 4 -4.87 -11.41 1.46
N LYS A 5 -4.98 -12.51 2.21
CA LYS A 5 -3.95 -13.01 3.13
C LYS A 5 -2.97 -13.84 2.30
N GLY A 6 -1.70 -13.45 2.27
CA GLY A 6 -0.60 -14.28 1.72
C GLY A 6 -0.34 -14.16 0.21
N GLN A 7 0.01 -12.97 -0.29
CA GLN A 7 0.67 -12.83 -1.60
C GLN A 7 2.18 -12.66 -1.40
N ASP A 8 2.99 -13.35 -2.19
CA ASP A 8 4.46 -13.27 -2.20
C ASP A 8 4.97 -11.85 -2.55
N SER A 9 4.17 -11.09 -3.31
CA SER A 9 4.44 -9.72 -3.69
C SER A 9 3.13 -9.01 -4.07
N VAL A 10 2.92 -7.77 -3.59
CA VAL A 10 1.71 -6.99 -3.89
C VAL A 10 2.09 -5.71 -4.61
N SER A 11 1.77 -5.65 -5.90
CA SER A 11 1.91 -4.43 -6.69
C SER A 11 0.71 -3.50 -6.48
N VAL A 12 0.97 -2.29 -5.99
CA VAL A 12 -0.04 -1.23 -5.86
C VAL A 12 -0.25 -0.58 -7.22
N GLY A 13 -1.14 -1.18 -8.02
CA GLY A 13 -1.31 -0.98 -9.46
C GLY A 13 -0.90 0.38 -10.03
N ARG A 14 -1.46 1.50 -9.56
CA ARG A 14 -1.21 2.83 -10.14
C ARG A 14 -0.12 3.65 -9.44
N SER A 15 0.37 3.20 -8.29
CA SER A 15 1.42 3.91 -7.55
C SER A 15 2.83 3.46 -7.96
N GLY A 16 2.96 2.37 -8.72
CA GLY A 16 4.25 1.81 -9.12
C GLY A 16 5.02 1.16 -7.96
N VAL A 17 4.34 0.90 -6.85
CA VAL A 17 4.96 0.46 -5.61
C VAL A 17 4.72 -1.03 -5.43
N THR A 18 5.76 -1.76 -5.04
CA THR A 18 5.69 -3.19 -4.78
C THR A 18 5.93 -3.44 -3.30
N VAL A 19 4.98 -4.09 -2.64
CA VAL A 19 5.13 -4.56 -1.27
C VAL A 19 5.71 -5.96 -1.33
N VAL A 20 6.84 -6.15 -0.67
CA VAL A 20 7.54 -7.44 -0.55
C VAL A 20 7.59 -7.84 0.92
N PRO A 21 7.63 -9.14 1.25
CA PRO A 21 7.86 -9.58 2.62
C PRO A 21 9.24 -9.13 3.11
N ALA A 22 9.36 -8.81 4.41
CA ALA A 22 10.66 -8.50 5.01
C ALA A 22 11.58 -9.71 4.83
N ALA A 23 12.70 -9.53 4.12
CA ALA A 23 13.52 -10.60 3.59
C ALA A 23 13.88 -11.65 4.66
N GLY A 24 13.35 -12.88 4.52
CA GLY A 24 13.73 -13.99 5.39
C GLY A 24 12.82 -15.22 5.40
N THR A 25 11.57 -15.13 4.93
CA THR A 25 10.75 -16.34 4.79
C THR A 25 9.96 -16.33 3.49
N GLU A 26 10.41 -17.16 2.57
CA GLU A 26 9.67 -17.65 1.39
C GLU A 26 8.33 -18.32 1.76
N ALA A 27 8.10 -18.58 3.06
CA ALA A 27 6.85 -19.08 3.61
C ALA A 27 6.20 -18.02 4.53
N ALA A 28 5.23 -17.27 3.99
CA ALA A 28 4.24 -16.52 4.76
C ALA A 28 4.80 -15.49 5.76
N ALA A 29 5.34 -14.37 5.26
CA ALA A 29 5.31 -13.16 6.10
C ALA A 29 3.83 -12.88 6.49
N ASP A 30 3.53 -12.82 7.80
CA ASP A 30 2.18 -12.57 8.30
C ASP A 30 1.85 -11.08 8.14
N PHE A 31 1.69 -10.65 6.90
CA PHE A 31 1.15 -9.35 6.59
C PHE A 31 -0.24 -9.48 5.98
N SER A 32 -1.12 -8.57 6.37
CA SER A 32 -2.47 -8.49 5.84
C SER A 32 -2.57 -7.28 4.94
N VAL A 33 -3.00 -7.52 3.70
CA VAL A 33 -3.39 -6.47 2.76
C VAL A 33 -4.90 -6.34 2.78
N THR A 34 -5.38 -5.12 3.00
CA THR A 34 -6.80 -4.78 2.96
C THR A 34 -7.00 -3.68 1.93
N GLU A 35 -7.76 -4.01 0.89
CA GLU A 35 -8.19 -3.04 -0.10
C GLU A 35 -9.43 -2.30 0.40
N CYS A 36 -9.29 -1.01 0.72
CA CYS A 36 -10.45 -0.17 1.02
C CYS A 36 -11.09 0.36 -0.28
N PRO A 37 -12.38 0.09 -0.55
CA PRO A 37 -13.05 0.57 -1.76
C PRO A 37 -13.13 2.10 -1.78
N GLY A 38 -12.52 2.72 -2.79
CA GLY A 38 -12.39 4.18 -2.88
C GLY A 38 -11.45 4.80 -1.85
N GLY A 39 -10.62 4.00 -1.19
CA GLY A 39 -9.65 4.41 -0.19
C GLY A 39 -8.23 3.93 -0.51
N PRO A 40 -7.29 4.13 0.42
CA PRO A 40 -5.94 3.62 0.29
C PRO A 40 -5.88 2.10 0.47
N LEU A 41 -4.76 1.51 0.06
CA LEU A 41 -4.43 0.11 0.34
C LEU A 41 -3.80 0.05 1.73
N LEU A 42 -4.41 -0.68 2.67
CA LEU A 42 -3.86 -0.85 4.02
C LEU A 42 -3.02 -2.12 4.06
N VAL A 43 -1.76 -1.98 4.44
CA VAL A 43 -0.84 -3.10 4.64
C VAL A 43 -0.42 -3.09 6.09
N ARG A 44 -0.57 -4.23 6.76
CA ARG A 44 -0.25 -4.42 8.19
C ARG A 44 0.68 -5.61 8.34
N GLY A 45 1.75 -5.47 9.11
CA GLY A 45 2.66 -6.56 9.47
C GLY A 45 4.11 -6.31 9.06
N GLU A 46 4.87 -7.39 8.94
CA GLU A 46 6.27 -7.37 8.54
C GLU A 46 6.40 -7.46 7.02
N PHE A 47 6.69 -6.33 6.39
CA PHE A 47 6.82 -6.17 4.95
C PHE A 47 7.75 -5.01 4.65
N GLU A 48 8.34 -5.00 3.48
CA GLU A 48 9.11 -3.91 2.93
C GLU A 48 8.36 -3.33 1.72
N VAL A 49 8.60 -2.06 1.45
CA VAL A 49 7.97 -1.35 0.34
C VAL A 49 9.09 -0.96 -0.61
N GLN A 50 8.99 -1.37 -1.86
CA GLN A 50 9.91 -1.02 -2.93
C GLN A 50 9.21 -0.09 -3.93
N ASP A 51 9.93 0.90 -4.44
CA ASP A 51 9.46 1.75 -5.52
C ASP A 51 9.49 1.01 -6.87
N ALA A 52 9.06 1.68 -7.95
CA ALA A 52 9.09 1.12 -9.31
C ALA A 52 10.51 0.79 -9.78
N ASP A 53 11.51 1.46 -9.20
CA ASP A 53 12.94 1.24 -9.42
C ASP A 53 13.50 0.05 -8.60
N GLY A 54 12.71 -0.52 -7.69
CA GLY A 54 13.17 -1.54 -6.74
C GLY A 54 13.86 -0.97 -5.49
N ALA A 55 13.94 0.36 -5.37
CA ALA A 55 14.49 1.03 -4.20
C ALA A 55 13.60 0.81 -2.97
N ALA A 56 14.18 0.27 -1.89
CA ALA A 56 13.49 0.10 -0.61
C ALA A 56 13.16 1.46 0.01
N ILE A 57 11.87 1.70 0.25
CA ILE A 57 11.35 2.91 0.86
C ILE A 57 11.30 2.71 2.37
N PRO A 58 11.99 3.54 3.16
CA PRO A 58 12.00 3.40 4.61
C PRO A 58 10.59 3.63 5.17
N LYS A 59 10.07 2.61 5.85
CA LYS A 59 8.83 2.69 6.63
C LYS A 59 9.18 2.77 8.11
N ASN A 60 8.53 3.68 8.84
CA ASN A 60 8.70 3.79 10.29
C ASN A 60 7.60 3.05 11.08
N ARG A 61 6.71 2.34 10.38
CA ARG A 61 5.51 1.72 10.97
C ARG A 61 5.27 0.34 10.37
N GLU A 62 4.80 -0.58 11.20
CA GLU A 62 4.30 -1.90 10.80
C GLU A 62 3.01 -1.82 9.97
N THR A 63 2.23 -0.76 10.15
CA THR A 63 1.00 -0.51 9.40
C THR A 63 1.16 0.73 8.56
N VAL A 64 0.92 0.61 7.26
CA VAL A 64 1.01 1.70 6.31
C VAL A 64 -0.21 1.75 5.39
N ALA A 65 -0.50 2.94 4.88
CA ALA A 65 -1.56 3.16 3.91
C ALA A 65 -0.93 3.64 2.59
N LEU A 66 -1.05 2.84 1.54
CA LEU A 66 -0.52 3.14 0.22
C LEU A 66 -1.57 3.87 -0.62
N CYS A 67 -1.15 4.92 -1.30
CA CYS A 67 -2.02 5.77 -2.10
C CYS A 67 -2.43 5.06 -3.39
N ARG A 68 -3.75 4.96 -3.63
CA ARG A 68 -4.32 4.48 -4.91
C ARG A 68 -4.98 5.58 -5.73
N CYS A 69 -5.17 6.77 -5.16
CA CYS A 69 -5.89 7.88 -5.80
C CYS A 69 -5.01 8.81 -6.64
N SER A 70 -3.69 8.60 -6.66
CA SER A 70 -2.69 9.43 -7.37
C SER A 70 -2.62 10.91 -6.96
N GLY A 71 -3.47 11.40 -6.06
CA GLY A 71 -3.46 12.79 -5.57
C GLY A 71 -2.64 13.05 -4.32
N SER A 72 -2.14 12.01 -3.64
CA SER A 72 -1.32 12.20 -2.43
C SER A 72 -0.04 12.99 -2.74
N ARG A 73 0.35 13.88 -1.82
CA ARG A 73 1.59 14.66 -1.88
C ARG A 73 2.80 13.90 -1.32
N ILE A 74 2.57 12.85 -0.53
CA ILE A 74 3.60 12.03 0.11
C ILE A 74 3.67 10.63 -0.52
N LYS A 75 3.52 10.53 -1.85
CA LYS A 75 3.64 9.25 -2.56
C LYS A 75 4.94 8.55 -2.13
N PRO A 76 4.87 7.24 -1.82
CA PRO A 76 3.78 6.28 -2.09
C PRO A 76 2.64 6.26 -1.05
N TRP A 77 2.73 7.06 0.02
CA TRP A 77 1.82 7.02 1.16
C TRP A 77 0.54 7.80 0.95
N CYS A 78 -0.52 7.42 1.66
CA CYS A 78 -1.80 8.12 1.67
C CYS A 78 -1.85 9.21 2.75
N ASP A 79 -1.98 10.47 2.33
CA ASP A 79 -2.14 11.64 3.21
C ASP A 79 -3.59 11.97 3.60
N GLY A 80 -4.56 11.25 3.03
CA GLY A 80 -5.98 11.59 3.14
C GLY A 80 -6.54 12.40 1.96
N THR A 81 -5.71 12.76 0.98
CA THR A 81 -6.17 13.43 -0.27
C THR A 81 -7.27 12.67 -1.00
N HIS A 82 -7.32 11.34 -0.87
CA HIS A 82 -8.39 10.53 -1.44
C HIS A 82 -9.79 10.96 -0.97
N LYS A 83 -9.94 11.47 0.27
CA LYS A 83 -11.22 11.98 0.76
C LYS A 83 -11.62 13.28 0.04
N LEU A 84 -10.65 14.15 -0.22
CA LEU A 84 -10.87 15.40 -0.96
C LEU A 84 -11.24 15.12 -2.42
N LEU A 85 -10.55 14.19 -3.07
CA LEU A 85 -10.84 13.81 -4.46
C LEU A 85 -12.21 13.13 -4.60
N ARG A 86 -12.60 12.30 -3.63
CA ARG A 86 -13.91 11.62 -3.66
C ARG A 86 -15.06 12.60 -3.43
N GLY A 87 -14.87 13.61 -2.58
CA GLY A 87 -15.83 14.71 -2.42
C GLY A 87 -15.91 15.66 -3.63
N ALA A 88 -14.89 15.67 -4.49
CA ALA A 88 -14.88 16.48 -5.71
C ALA A 88 -15.53 15.78 -6.93
N SER A 89 -16.04 14.56 -6.77
CA SER A 89 -16.73 13.81 -7.85
C SER A 89 -18.26 13.93 -7.79
N GLU A 90 -18.80 14.73 -6.87
CA GLU A 90 -20.23 15.04 -6.75
C GLU A 90 -20.43 16.57 -6.65
N ASN A 91 -20.12 17.30 -7.72
CA ASN A 91 -20.79 18.58 -8.04
C ASN A 91 -20.65 18.91 -9.53
#